data_AF-A0A1G3V0W0-F1
#
_entry.id   AF-A0A1G3V0W0-F1
#
_cell.length_a   1.000
_cell.length_b   1.000
_cell.length_c   1.000
_cell.angle_alpha   90.00
_cell.angle_beta   90.00
_cell.angle_gamma   90.00
#
_symmetry.space_group_name_H-M   'P 1'
#
loop_
_entity.id
_entity.type
_entity.pdbx_description
1 polymer ?
#
loop_
_entity_poly.entity_id
_entity_poly.type
_entity_poly.pdbx_seq_one_letter_code
_entity_poly.pdbx_strand_id
1 'polypeptide(L)' 'MRRADYGANITARTELKGQGFAKVLFHRGRLVGATIAGDDACELIAPLALAVSQELDLSALRRWIIPHPTLSEILTAI' A
#
# COMPACT_ATOMS: atom_id res chain seq x y z
N MET A 1 -6.67 6.16 9.58
CA MET A 1 -5.69 5.06 9.45
C MET A 1 -6.33 3.97 8.61
N ARG A 2 -5.58 3.35 7.69
CA ARG A 2 -6.03 2.18 6.92
C ARG A 2 -4.94 1.11 6.94
N ARG A 3 -5.34 -0.15 6.86
CA ARG A 3 -4.46 -1.32 6.88
C ARG A 3 -4.98 -2.35 5.88
N ALA A 4 -4.05 -2.97 5.14
CA ALA A 4 -4.31 -4.10 4.27
C ALA A 4 -3.34 -5.22 4.64
N ASP A 5 -3.85 -6.43 4.82
CA ASP A 5 -3.03 -7.61 5.11
C ASP A 5 -2.63 -8.30 3.80
N TYR A 6 -1.39 -8.81 3.74
CA TYR A 6 -0.89 -9.53 2.55
C TYR A 6 -1.76 -10.74 2.22
N GLY A 7 -2.33 -11.40 3.23
CA GLY A 7 -3.22 -12.55 3.06
C GLY A 7 -4.51 -12.26 2.29
N ALA A 8 -4.86 -10.99 2.05
CA ALA A 8 -5.99 -10.61 1.18
C ALA A 8 -5.58 -10.40 -0.30
N ASN A 9 -4.28 -10.30 -0.59
CA ASN A 9 -3.76 -10.13 -1.95
C ASN A 9 -3.58 -11.48 -2.66
N ILE A 10 -4.08 -11.59 -3.90
CA ILE A 10 -4.06 -12.85 -4.64
C ILE A 10 -2.65 -13.32 -4.99
N THR A 11 -1.76 -12.41 -5.41
CA THR A 11 -0.36 -12.71 -5.74
C THR A 11 0.39 -13.19 -4.50
N ALA A 12 0.26 -12.48 -3.37
CA ALA A 12 0.85 -12.87 -2.09
C ALA A 12 0.39 -14.26 -1.63
N ARG A 13 -0.89 -14.60 -1.81
CA ARG A 13 -1.40 -15.94 -1.49
C ARG A 13 -0.86 -17.01 -2.44
N THR A 14 -0.83 -16.72 -3.74
CA THR A 14 -0.36 -17.64 -4.78
C THR A 14 1.11 -17.99 -4.58
N GLU A 15 1.92 -17.02 -4.13
CA GLU A 15 3.34 -17.21 -3.84
C GLU A 15 3.64 -17.67 -2.41
N LEU A 16 2.62 -18.00 -1.59
CA LEU A 16 2.78 -18.38 -0.18
C LEU A 16 3.45 -17.31 0.70
N LYS A 17 3.37 -16.04 0.29
CA LYS A 17 3.92 -14.84 0.96
C LYS A 17 2.83 -14.01 1.65
N GLY A 18 1.76 -14.65 2.12
CA GLY A 18 0.60 -13.97 2.70
C GLY A 18 0.82 -13.33 4.09
N GLN A 19 2.01 -13.46 4.68
CA GLN A 19 2.30 -12.87 5.99
C GLN A 19 2.70 -11.41 5.87
N GLY A 20 2.20 -10.58 6.78
CA GLY A 20 2.54 -9.16 6.82
C GLY A 20 1.36 -8.23 6.50
N PHE A 21 1.65 -6.94 6.42
CA PHE A 21 0.67 -5.88 6.21
C PHE A 21 1.28 -4.61 5.62
N ALA A 22 0.44 -3.83 4.97
CA ALA A 22 0.66 -2.42 4.69
C ALA A 22 -0.29 -1.56 5.52
N LYS A 23 0.21 -0.47 6.08
CA LYS A 23 -0.55 0.46 6.92
C LYS A 23 -0.22 1.89 6.53
N VAL A 24 -1.24 2.73 6.47
CA VAL A 24 -1.11 4.16 6.20
C VAL A 24 -1.80 5.02 7.26
N LEU A 25 -1.23 6.19 7.49
CA LEU A 25 -1.70 7.19 8.42
C LEU A 25 -2.07 8.45 7.65
N PHE A 26 -3.26 8.97 7.94
CA PHE A 26 -3.75 10.21 7.37
C PHE A 26 -3.93 11.23 8.49
N HIS A 27 -3.55 12.48 8.22
CA HIS A 27 -3.80 13.62 9.09
C HIS A 27 -4.34 14.77 8.23
N ARG A 28 -5.47 15.36 8.66
CA ARG A 28 -6.14 16.45 7.91
C ARG A 28 -6.38 16.12 6.42
N GLY A 29 -6.76 14.87 6.14
CA GLY A 29 -7.06 14.40 4.78
C GLY A 29 -5.84 14.04 3.92
N ARG A 30 -4.62 14.29 4.40
CA ARG A 30 -3.36 14.01 3.67
C ARG A 30 -2.64 12.81 4.24
N LEU A 31 -1.94 12.07 3.38
CA LEU A 31 -1.09 10.96 3.77
C LEU A 31 0.15 11.51 4.49
N VAL A 32 0.39 11.08 5.73
CA VAL A 32 1.51 11.56 6.55
C VAL A 32 2.51 10.47 6.93
N GLY A 33 2.19 9.21 6.64
CA GLY A 33 3.09 8.11 6.91
C GLY A 33 2.56 6.78 6.40
N ALA A 34 3.50 5.89 6.13
CA ALA A 34 3.24 4.53 5.69
C ALA A 34 4.20 3.55 6.38
N THR A 35 3.76 2.32 6.54
CA THR A 35 4.56 1.21 7.06
C THR A 35 4.17 -0.03 6.30
N ILE A 36 5.15 -0.76 5.76
CA ILE A 36 4.95 -2.05 5.11
C ILE A 36 5.89 -3.05 5.78
N ALA A 37 5.34 -4.20 6.15
CA ALA A 37 6.09 -5.34 6.65
C ALA A 37 5.59 -6.57 5.89
N GLY A 38 6.46 -7.21 5.12
CA GLY A 38 6.09 -8.32 4.24
C GLY A 38 7.08 -8.45 3.08
N ASP A 39 6.75 -9.32 2.14
CA ASP A 39 7.56 -9.53 0.93
C ASP A 39 7.55 -8.27 0.04
N ASP A 40 8.67 -8.00 -0.62
CA ASP A 40 8.90 -6.81 -1.47
C ASP A 40 8.57 -5.45 -0.81
N ALA A 41 8.63 -5.36 0.52
CA ALA A 41 8.29 -4.14 1.25
C ALA A 41 9.13 -2.91 0.81
N CYS A 42 10.40 -3.11 0.43
CA CYS A 42 11.29 -2.06 -0.04
C CYS A 42 10.81 -1.43 -1.37
N GLU A 43 10.25 -2.24 -2.27
CA GLU A 43 9.72 -1.75 -3.54
C GLU A 43 8.34 -1.11 -3.35
N LEU A 44 7.50 -1.71 -2.51
CA LEU A 44 6.14 -1.22 -2.26
C LEU A 44 6.08 0.09 -1.46
N ILE A 45 7.09 0.38 -0.63
CA ILE A 45 7.12 1.61 0.17
C ILE A 45 7.50 2.84 -0.67
N ALA A 46 8.25 2.65 -1.77
CA ALA A 46 8.73 3.74 -2.63
C ALA A 46 7.60 4.68 -3.15
N PRO A 47 6.50 4.18 -3.76
CA PRO A 47 5.41 5.05 -4.19
C PRO A 47 4.72 5.76 -3.02
N LEU A 48 4.64 5.14 -1.83
CA LEU A 48 4.06 5.78 -0.65
C LEU A 48 4.98 6.88 -0.08
N ALA A 49 6.29 6.71 -0.15
CA ALA A 49 7.24 7.76 0.22
C ALA A 49 7.07 9.00 -0.69
N LEU A 50 6.92 8.78 -2.01
CA LEU A 50 6.60 9.86 -2.94
C LEU A 50 5.26 10.51 -2.59
N ALA A 51 4.22 9.72 -2.33
CA ALA A 51 2.90 10.24 -1.97
C ALA A 51 2.92 11.10 -0.69
N VAL A 52 3.70 10.72 0.32
CA VAL A 52 3.92 11.53 1.53
C VAL A 52 4.65 12.82 1.19
N SER A 53 5.71 12.77 0.38
CA SER A 53 6.47 13.98 -0.02
C SER A 53 5.65 14.99 -0.83
N GLN A 54 4.65 14.50 -1.58
CA GLN A 54 3.73 15.32 -2.38
C GLN A 54 2.44 15.66 -1.61
N GLU A 55 2.38 15.30 -0.32
CA GLU A 55 1.24 15.58 0.55
C GLU A 55 -0.10 15.09 -0.01
N LEU A 56 -0.10 13.96 -0.74
CA LEU A 56 -1.29 13.49 -1.46
C LEU A 56 -2.45 13.16 -0.51
N ASP A 57 -3.67 13.43 -0.98
CA ASP A 57 -4.89 13.05 -0.28
C ASP A 57 -5.38 11.66 -0.70
N LEU A 58 -6.42 11.17 -0.01
CA LEU A 58 -7.02 9.87 -0.30
C LEU A 58 -7.64 9.80 -1.72
N SER A 59 -8.13 10.91 -2.25
CA SER A 59 -8.76 10.96 -3.58
C SER A 59 -7.72 10.78 -4.69
N ALA A 60 -6.52 11.34 -4.51
CA ALA A 60 -5.39 11.16 -5.41
C ALA A 60 -4.89 9.70 -5.39
N LEU A 61 -4.76 9.09 -4.21
CA LEU A 61 -4.36 7.68 -4.08
C LEU A 61 -5.37 6.74 -4.75
N ARG A 62 -6.67 7.00 -4.63
CA ARG A 62 -7.74 6.20 -5.28
C ARG A 62 -7.73 6.24 -6.80
N ARG A 63 -7.03 7.21 -7.40
CA ARG A 63 -6.88 7.32 -8.87
C ARG A 63 -5.69 6.53 -9.39
N TRP A 64 -4.88 5.93 -8.51
CA TRP A 64 -3.78 5.07 -8.93
C TRP A 64 -4.30 3.86 -9.71
N ILE A 65 -3.76 3.68 -10.90
CA ILE A 65 -4.00 2.48 -11.71
C ILE A 65 -2.90 1.50 -11.34
N ILE A 66 -3.26 0.46 -10.60
CA ILE A 66 -2.35 -0.59 -10.18
C ILE A 66 -2.52 -1.79 -11.11
N PRO A 67 -1.42 -2.35 -11.66
CA PRO A 67 -1.50 -3.54 -12.50
C PRO A 67 -2.04 -4.76 -11.74
N HIS A 68 -2.81 -5.58 -12.43
CA HIS A 68 -3.33 -6.86 -11.92
C HIS A 68 -2.81 -8.03 -12.77
N PRO A 69 -2.46 -9.18 -12.17
CA PRO A 69 -2.32 -9.43 -10.73
C PRO A 69 -0.94 -9.01 -10.22
N THR A 70 -0.86 -8.21 -9.16
CA THR A 70 0.42 -7.83 -8.52
C THR A 70 0.34 -7.68 -7.00
N LEU A 71 1.49 -7.80 -6.33
CA LEU A 71 1.64 -7.44 -4.92
C LEU A 71 1.23 -5.97 -4.64
N SER A 72 1.50 -5.07 -5.60
CA SER A 72 1.15 -3.65 -5.52
C SER A 72 -0.35 -3.39 -5.35
N GLU A 73 -1.23 -4.35 -5.67
CA GLU A 73 -2.67 -4.20 -5.42
C GLU A 73 -2.99 -4.01 -3.93
N ILE A 74 -2.10 -4.39 -3.02
CA ILE A 74 -2.17 -4.02 -1.58
C ILE A 74 -2.37 -2.51 -1.39
N LEU A 75 -1.77 -1.68 -2.27
CA LEU A 75 -1.86 -0.23 -2.22
C LEU A 75 -3.26 0.31 -2.55
N THR A 76 -4.14 -0.49 -3.16
CA THR A 76 -5.53 -0.10 -3.44
C THR A 76 -6.43 -0.24 -2.21
N ALA A 77 -6.05 -1.12 -1.28
CA ALA A 77 -6.82 -1.44 -0.08
C ALA A 77 -6.50 -0.51 1.11
N ILE A 78 -5.39 0.22 1.05
CA ILE A 78 -4.99 1.29 1.99
C ILE A 78 -5.59 2.65 1.63
#